data_AF-A0A959IS41-F1
#
_entry.id   AF-A0A959IS41-F1
#
_cell.length_a   1.000
_cell.length_b   1.000
_cell.length_c   1.000
_cell.angle_alpha   90.00
_cell.angle_beta   90.00
_cell.angle_gamma   90.00
#
_symmetry.space_group_name_H-M   'P 1'
#
loop_
_entity.id
_entity.type
_entity.pdbx_description
1 polymer ?
#
loop_
_entity_poly.entity_id
_entity_poly.type
_entity_poly.pdbx_seq_one_letter_code
_entity_poly.pdbx_strand_id
1 'polypeptide(L)'
;MQDLEKQFQERIDNGEIIEPRDWMPEKYRRTNIRQISQHAHSEVVGMLPEGNWITRAPSLRRKVALLAKVQDEAGHGLYLYSACETLGVEREELLDQLHSGQAKYSSIFNYPTLTWADIGAI
;
A
#
# COMPACT_ATOMS: atom_id res chain seq x y z
N MET A 1 24.50 -13.55 16.50
CA MET A 1 23.26 -13.73 15.70
C MET A 1 22.19 -14.46 16.48
N GLN A 2 22.43 -15.68 17.00
CA GLN A 2 21.44 -16.41 17.82
C GLN A 2 20.91 -15.59 19.01
N ASP A 3 21.75 -14.79 19.65
CA ASP A 3 21.34 -13.93 20.77
C ASP A 3 20.40 -12.78 20.35
N LEU A 4 20.66 -12.15 19.20
CA LEU A 4 19.80 -11.08 18.65
C LEU A 4 18.45 -11.63 18.18
N GLU A 5 18.44 -12.80 17.56
CA GLU A 5 17.18 -13.49 17.15
C GLU A 5 16.31 -13.81 18.36
N LYS A 6 16.91 -14.27 19.47
CA LYS A 6 16.18 -14.53 20.72
C LYS A 6 15.60 -13.25 21.32
N GLN A 7 16.39 -12.18 21.41
CA GLN A 7 15.93 -10.88 21.90
C GLN A 7 14.78 -10.33 21.04
N PHE A 8 14.87 -10.44 19.72
CA PHE A 8 13.78 -10.06 18.82
C PHE A 8 12.51 -10.87 19.08
N GLN A 9 12.62 -12.20 19.24
CA GLN A 9 11.47 -13.04 19.51
C GLN A 9 10.83 -12.71 20.87
N GLU A 10 11.62 -12.45 21.91
CA GLU A 10 11.13 -12.04 23.23
C GLU A 10 10.33 -10.72 23.14
N ARG A 11 10.80 -9.74 22.37
CA ARG A 11 10.06 -8.49 22.12
C ARG A 11 8.72 -8.75 21.45
N ILE A 12 8.69 -9.62 20.44
CA ILE A 12 7.45 -10.03 19.76
C ILE A 12 6.48 -10.73 20.72
N ASP A 13 6.97 -11.67 21.52
CA ASP A 13 6.15 -12.43 22.48
C ASP A 13 5.57 -11.53 23.59
N ASN A 14 6.28 -10.47 23.94
CA ASN A 14 5.82 -9.43 24.87
C ASN A 14 4.84 -8.42 24.24
N GLY A 15 4.58 -8.51 22.93
CA GLY A 15 3.71 -7.57 22.21
C GLY A 15 4.33 -6.18 22.01
N GLU A 16 5.67 -6.07 22.06
CA GLU A 16 6.37 -4.82 21.81
C GLU A 16 6.35 -4.44 20.32
N ILE A 17 6.38 -3.14 20.06
CA ILE A 17 6.49 -2.60 18.69
C ILE A 17 7.95 -2.64 18.25
N ILE A 18 8.18 -3.06 17.00
CA ILE A 18 9.49 -3.04 16.36
C ILE A 18 9.61 -1.74 15.56
N GLU A 19 10.56 -0.89 15.94
CA GLU A 19 10.83 0.40 15.33
C GLU A 19 11.91 0.29 14.23
N PRO A 20 12.01 1.25 13.30
CA PRO A 20 12.95 1.17 12.17
C PRO A 20 14.43 1.02 12.55
N ARG A 21 14.83 1.56 13.70
CA ARG A 21 16.20 1.50 14.23
C ARG A 21 16.50 0.22 14.99
N ASP A 22 15.48 -0.57 15.30
CA ASP A 22 15.67 -1.83 15.99
C ASP A 22 16.34 -2.84 15.07
N TRP A 23 17.15 -3.71 15.69
CA TRP A 23 17.59 -4.91 15.00
C TRP A 23 16.37 -5.80 14.74
N MET A 24 16.28 -6.32 13.51
CA MET A 24 15.25 -7.28 13.10
C MET A 24 15.86 -8.28 12.11
N PRO A 25 15.36 -9.53 12.06
CA PRO A 25 15.82 -10.51 11.09
C PRO A 25 15.66 -10.03 9.65
N GLU A 26 16.62 -10.32 8.78
CA GLU A 26 16.59 -9.86 7.38
C GLU A 26 15.35 -10.38 6.63
N LYS A 27 14.96 -11.63 6.88
CA LYS A 27 13.72 -12.19 6.32
C LYS A 27 12.47 -11.44 6.78
N TYR A 28 12.45 -10.96 8.03
CA TYR A 28 11.35 -10.16 8.58
C TYR A 28 11.29 -8.80 7.88
N ARG A 29 12.43 -8.10 7.78
CA ARG A 29 12.54 -6.82 7.06
C ARG A 29 12.05 -6.93 5.62
N ARG A 30 12.57 -7.88 4.84
CA ARG A 30 12.18 -8.08 3.44
C ARG A 30 10.70 -8.44 3.28
N THR A 31 10.14 -9.21 4.20
CA THR A 31 8.71 -9.57 4.14
C THR A 31 7.84 -8.35 4.41
N ASN A 32 8.21 -7.51 5.38
CA ASN A 32 7.51 -6.25 5.64
C ASN A 32 7.63 -5.29 4.45
N ILE A 33 8.82 -5.11 3.88
CA ILE A 33 9.00 -4.32 2.64
C ILE A 33 8.06 -4.84 1.55
N ARG A 34 8.08 -6.15 1.28
CA ARG A 34 7.20 -6.77 0.26
C ARG A 34 5.72 -6.51 0.55
N GLN A 35 5.27 -6.60 1.79
CA GLN A 35 3.85 -6.47 2.11
C GLN A 35 3.40 -5.00 2.08
N ILE A 36 4.16 -4.10 2.71
CA ILE A 36 3.85 -2.68 2.79
C ILE A 36 3.96 -2.04 1.40
N SER A 37 4.95 -2.41 0.59
CA SER A 37 5.07 -1.88 -0.78
C SER A 37 3.91 -2.31 -1.66
N GLN A 38 3.50 -3.58 -1.60
CA GLN A 38 2.34 -4.07 -2.35
C GLN A 38 1.03 -3.46 -1.85
N HIS A 39 0.95 -3.09 -0.57
CA HIS A 39 -0.14 -2.28 -0.04
C HIS A 39 -0.12 -0.87 -0.66
N ALA A 40 1.04 -0.19 -0.68
CA ALA A 40 1.20 1.11 -1.32
C ALA A 40 0.84 1.08 -2.81
N HIS A 41 1.28 0.04 -3.53
CA HIS A 41 0.91 -0.19 -4.93
C HIS A 41 -0.60 -0.34 -5.10
N SER A 42 -1.26 -1.01 -4.14
CA SER A 42 -2.70 -1.20 -4.17
C SER A 42 -3.45 0.12 -4.02
N GLU A 43 -3.01 1.03 -3.14
CA GLU A 43 -3.59 2.37 -3.04
C GLU A 43 -3.47 3.13 -4.38
N VAL A 44 -2.28 3.12 -5.00
CA VAL A 44 -2.05 3.83 -6.26
C VAL A 44 -2.85 3.25 -7.43
N VAL A 45 -2.87 1.92 -7.56
CA VAL A 45 -3.58 1.25 -8.66
C VAL A 45 -5.09 1.30 -8.47
N GLY A 46 -5.58 1.31 -7.22
CA GLY A 46 -7.00 1.42 -6.89
C GLY A 46 -7.66 2.72 -7.35
N MET A 47 -6.88 3.80 -7.45
CA MET A 47 -7.33 5.08 -7.99
C MET A 47 -7.77 4.99 -9.47
N LEU A 48 -7.29 4.00 -10.25
CA LEU A 48 -7.58 3.87 -11.69
C LEU A 48 -9.04 3.49 -11.99
N PRO A 49 -9.58 2.36 -11.47
CA PRO A 49 -10.98 1.99 -11.70
C PRO A 49 -11.97 3.02 -11.16
N GLU A 50 -11.66 3.70 -10.06
CA GLU A 50 -12.50 4.76 -9.51
C GLU A 50 -12.37 6.07 -10.29
N GLY A 51 -11.13 6.44 -10.64
CA GLY A 51 -10.81 7.61 -11.44
C GLY A 51 -11.54 7.63 -12.78
N ASN A 52 -11.76 6.44 -13.37
CA ASN A 52 -12.56 6.23 -14.56
C ASN A 52 -13.95 6.91 -14.48
N TRP A 53 -14.57 6.98 -13.30
CA TRP A 53 -15.92 7.53 -13.10
C TRP A 53 -15.95 8.98 -12.61
N ILE A 54 -14.81 9.60 -12.28
CA ILE A 54 -14.77 10.97 -11.76
C ILE A 54 -15.54 11.93 -12.67
N THR A 55 -15.31 11.91 -13.98
CA THR A 55 -15.96 12.85 -14.91
C THR A 55 -17.45 12.53 -15.15
N ARG A 56 -17.86 11.28 -14.90
CA ARG A 56 -19.18 10.71 -15.23
C ARG A 56 -20.09 10.48 -14.01
N ALA A 57 -19.65 10.88 -12.82
CA ALA A 57 -20.47 10.77 -11.61
C ALA A 57 -21.84 11.46 -11.78
N PRO A 58 -22.96 10.84 -11.34
CA PRO A 58 -24.32 11.24 -11.69
C PRO A 58 -24.81 12.52 -10.98
N SER A 59 -24.04 13.03 -10.03
CA SER A 59 -24.31 14.30 -9.35
C SER A 59 -23.02 14.96 -8.87
N LEU A 60 -23.04 16.28 -8.70
CA LEU A 60 -21.90 17.01 -8.15
C LEU A 60 -21.54 16.55 -6.74
N ARG A 61 -22.54 16.22 -5.91
CA ARG A 61 -22.30 15.69 -4.56
C ARG A 61 -21.47 14.40 -4.60
N ARG A 62 -21.82 13.46 -5.49
CA ARG A 62 -21.07 12.20 -5.64
C ARG A 62 -19.71 12.41 -6.29
N LYS A 63 -19.61 13.33 -7.25
CA LYS A 63 -18.33 13.73 -7.88
C LYS A 63 -17.33 14.26 -6.86
N VAL A 64 -17.76 15.16 -5.97
CA VAL A 64 -16.90 15.72 -4.91
C VAL A 64 -16.46 14.64 -3.91
N ALA A 65 -17.37 13.76 -3.48
CA ALA A 65 -17.03 12.67 -2.58
C ALA A 65 -16.01 11.69 -3.21
N LEU A 66 -16.20 11.33 -4.47
CA LEU A 66 -15.27 10.46 -5.20
C LEU A 66 -13.90 11.10 -5.39
N LEU A 67 -13.86 12.40 -5.72
CA LEU A 67 -12.60 13.16 -5.82
C LEU A 67 -11.84 13.15 -4.48
N ALA A 68 -12.54 13.37 -3.37
CA ALA A 68 -11.92 13.33 -2.05
C ALA A 68 -11.36 11.94 -1.72
N LYS A 69 -12.13 10.87 -2.00
CA LYS A 69 -11.68 9.48 -1.79
C LYS A 69 -10.40 9.17 -2.58
N VAL A 70 -10.40 9.45 -3.88
CA VAL A 70 -9.23 9.19 -4.75
C VAL A 70 -8.02 10.05 -4.35
N GLN A 71 -8.25 11.27 -3.86
CA GLN A 71 -7.19 12.10 -3.29
C GLN A 71 -6.60 11.49 -2.01
N ASP A 72 -7.44 10.95 -1.13
CA ASP A 72 -7.00 10.31 0.12
C ASP A 72 -6.19 9.03 -0.17
N GLU A 73 -6.58 8.22 -1.16
CA GLU A 73 -5.82 7.03 -1.59
C GLU A 73 -4.40 7.40 -2.04
N ALA A 74 -4.23 8.51 -2.77
CA ALA A 74 -2.90 9.00 -3.11
C ALA A 74 -2.08 9.32 -1.84
N GLY A 75 -2.71 9.94 -0.84
CA GLY A 75 -2.11 10.22 0.46
C GLY A 75 -1.73 8.95 1.23
N HIS A 76 -2.61 7.95 1.25
CA HIS A 76 -2.35 6.65 1.88
C HIS A 76 -1.16 5.94 1.21
N GLY A 77 -1.11 5.95 -0.12
CA GLY A 77 0.04 5.45 -0.88
C GLY A 77 1.34 6.12 -0.46
N LEU A 78 1.34 7.45 -0.30
CA LEU A 78 2.52 8.19 0.19
C LEU A 78 2.95 7.73 1.59
N TYR A 79 2.02 7.58 2.53
CA TYR A 79 2.34 7.11 3.88
C TYR A 79 2.96 5.71 3.88
N LEU A 80 2.42 4.79 3.07
CA LEU A 80 2.93 3.42 2.98
C LEU A 80 4.31 3.35 2.31
N TYR A 81 4.56 4.16 1.28
CA TYR A 81 5.91 4.27 0.72
C TYR A 81 6.90 4.82 1.73
N SER A 82 6.55 5.88 2.47
CA SER A 82 7.42 6.39 3.53
C SER A 82 7.68 5.36 4.63
N ALA A 83 6.71 4.51 4.97
CA ALA A 83 6.93 3.39 5.89
C ALA A 83 7.96 2.38 5.34
N CYS A 84 7.91 2.07 4.04
CA CYS A 84 8.92 1.21 3.40
C CYS A 84 10.32 1.84 3.44
N GLU A 85 10.43 3.14 3.20
CA GLU A 85 11.71 3.87 3.24
C GLU A 85 12.39 3.76 4.60
N THR A 86 11.62 3.71 5.69
CA THR A 86 12.19 3.46 7.03
C THR A 86 12.87 2.09 7.17
N LEU A 87 12.54 1.13 6.31
CA LEU A 87 13.13 -0.20 6.28
C LEU A 87 14.37 -0.29 5.37
N GLY A 88 14.74 0.80 4.70
CA GLY A 88 15.99 0.93 3.93
C GLY A 88 15.87 0.64 2.42
N VAL A 89 14.68 0.75 1.84
CA VAL A 89 14.45 0.64 0.38
C VAL A 89 13.98 1.97 -0.18
N GLU A 90 14.43 2.33 -1.37
CA GLU A 90 14.02 3.56 -2.05
C GLU A 90 12.65 3.39 -2.71
N ARG A 91 11.80 4.41 -2.63
CA ARG A 91 10.48 4.38 -3.30
C ARG A 91 10.57 4.16 -4.81
N GLU A 92 11.58 4.73 -5.47
CA GLU A 92 11.80 4.57 -6.91
C GLU A 92 11.98 3.10 -7.30
N GLU A 93 12.78 2.35 -6.53
CA GLU A 93 12.96 0.92 -6.74
C GLU A 93 11.63 0.16 -6.62
N LEU A 94 10.79 0.51 -5.63
CA LEU A 94 9.48 -0.11 -5.45
C LEU A 94 8.53 0.20 -6.62
N LEU A 95 8.58 1.42 -7.17
CA LEU A 95 7.79 1.78 -8.35
C LEU A 95 8.26 1.03 -9.60
N ASP A 96 9.56 0.85 -9.78
CA ASP A 96 10.11 0.06 -10.88
C ASP A 96 9.70 -1.43 -10.76
N GLN A 97 9.70 -1.98 -9.56
CA GLN A 97 9.20 -3.34 -9.30
C GLN A 97 7.70 -3.47 -9.64
N LEU A 98 6.89 -2.44 -9.36
CA LEU A 98 5.48 -2.41 -9.77
C LEU A 98 5.34 -2.36 -11.29
N HIS A 99 6.02 -1.43 -11.96
CA HIS A 99 5.91 -1.24 -13.42
C HIS A 99 6.44 -2.43 -14.22
N SER A 100 7.48 -3.12 -13.73
CA SER A 100 8.03 -4.33 -14.35
C SER A 100 7.21 -5.59 -14.04
N GLY A 101 6.23 -5.52 -13.12
CA GLY A 101 5.42 -6.67 -12.68
C GLY A 101 6.14 -7.62 -11.73
N GLN A 102 7.30 -7.25 -11.20
CA GLN A 102 8.00 -8.02 -10.16
C GLN A 102 7.25 -7.96 -8.82
N ALA A 103 6.71 -6.80 -8.47
CA ALA A 103 5.83 -6.59 -7.32
C ALA A 103 4.36 -6.62 -7.75
N LYS A 104 3.49 -7.03 -6.82
CA LYS A 104 2.05 -7.15 -7.04
C LYS A 104 1.29 -5.95 -6.44
N TYR A 105 0.02 -5.88 -6.77
CA TYR A 105 -0.98 -5.07 -6.08
C TYR A 105 -2.24 -5.93 -5.89
N SER A 106 -3.23 -5.43 -5.15
CA SER A 106 -4.48 -6.14 -4.88
C SER A 106 -5.18 -6.53 -6.18
N SER A 107 -5.53 -7.81 -6.31
CA SER A 107 -6.10 -8.35 -7.55
C SER A 107 -7.42 -7.71 -7.95
N ILE A 108 -8.17 -7.13 -6.99
CA ILE A 108 -9.47 -6.50 -7.22
C ILE A 108 -9.41 -5.35 -8.23
N PHE A 109 -8.27 -4.67 -8.35
CA PHE A 109 -8.12 -3.53 -9.26
C PHE A 109 -7.88 -3.93 -10.72
N ASN A 110 -7.89 -5.23 -11.04
CA ASN A 110 -7.90 -5.74 -12.41
C ASN A 110 -9.32 -5.86 -13.01
N TYR A 111 -10.37 -5.59 -12.22
CA TYR A 111 -11.75 -5.69 -12.68
C TYR A 111 -12.26 -4.32 -13.17
N PRO A 112 -13.01 -4.27 -14.29
CA PRO A 112 -13.48 -3.00 -14.84
C PRO A 112 -14.69 -2.44 -14.09
N THR A 113 -14.79 -1.11 -14.02
CA THR A 113 -15.98 -0.37 -13.54
C THR A 113 -16.88 0.01 -14.73
N LEU A 114 -17.81 -0.88 -15.08
CA LEU A 114 -18.70 -0.79 -16.24
C LEU A 114 -19.92 0.12 -16.01
N THR A 115 -20.37 0.25 -14.76
CA THR A 115 -21.53 1.07 -14.37
C THR A 115 -21.24 1.93 -13.14
N TRP A 116 -22.06 2.96 -12.91
CA TRP A 116 -21.93 3.79 -11.71
C TRP A 116 -22.13 2.98 -10.42
N ALA A 117 -22.92 1.89 -10.48
CA ALA A 117 -23.16 1.03 -9.33
C ALA A 117 -21.85 0.40 -8.81
N ASP A 118 -20.88 0.19 -9.68
CA ASP A 118 -19.60 -0.43 -9.34
C ASP A 118 -18.78 0.45 -8.39
N ILE A 119 -18.89 1.78 -8.50
CA ILE A 119 -18.26 2.75 -7.59
C ILE A 119 -18.90 2.73 -6.19
N GLY A 120 -20.12 2.23 -6.06
CA GLY A 120 -20.73 2.00 -4.75
C GLY A 120 -20.34 0.66 -4.10
N ALA A 121 -19.70 -0.25 -4.86
CA ALA A 121 -19.39 -1.61 -4.45
C ALA A 121 -17.90 -1.86 -4.19
N ILE A 122 -17.03 -1.08 -4.84
CA ILE A 122 -15.58 -1.03 -4.61
C ILE A 122 -15.30 0.00 -3.51
#